data_AF-A0A821UAE9-F1
#
_entry.id   AF-A0A821UAE9-F1
#
_cell.length_a   1.000
_cell.length_b   1.000
_cell.length_c   1.000
_cell.angle_alpha   90.00
_cell.angle_beta   90.00
_cell.angle_gamma   90.00
#
_symmetry.space_group_name_H-M   'P 1'
#
loop_
_entity.id
_entity.type
_entity.pdbx_description
1 polymer ?
#
loop_
_entity_poly.entity_id
_entity_poly.type
_entity_poly.pdbx_seq_one_letter_code
_entity_poly.pdbx_strand_id
1 'polypeptide(L)'
;MIFYPNDQIGYDTKILPQIIDELEKQYELNGNQFQWRDIDDREFFFNAMFKATVNCRDVDLVKRIHRFLMTGSNSRFIPDGFKEQMYYTNMFRLLFRFDIPEHVIPLWESVVPNIYSPSINIIEDFIEFISIWNIKDYYVRLWSDLLLLGFIDNRQNNRRIIERYLTLLIRHDQENLSNELIKQYANIARQILKRFPLISNEDEQQMQNTIDEQQQSQETDEQQQQRTKQLKQFQPKFQYSGQLLSYLIYLLTRVDDFDTSWSLYEYYLLNKNILINPLNDICLMSLLTLSIKHNHIDHALNIVEKINEFNYECLSNALDLLNRHGNLDHKDRQRLRTIQKNSSLESAHLVKLV
;
A
#
# COMPACT_ATOMS: atom_id res chain seq x y z
N MET A 1 15.29 30.17 -35.74
CA MET A 1 14.76 30.95 -34.60
C MET A 1 13.85 30.00 -33.84
N ILE A 2 14.33 29.43 -32.72
CA ILE A 2 13.66 28.35 -31.99
C ILE A 2 12.60 28.99 -31.08
N PHE A 3 11.35 28.56 -31.25
CA PHE A 3 10.20 29.01 -30.46
C PHE A 3 10.28 28.46 -29.03
N TYR A 4 10.42 29.33 -28.04
CA TYR A 4 10.05 29.04 -26.66
C TYR A 4 8.62 29.55 -26.43
N PRO A 5 7.62 28.69 -26.18
CA PRO A 5 6.29 29.15 -25.82
C PRO A 5 6.22 29.42 -24.31
N ASN A 6 5.71 30.61 -23.97
CA ASN A 6 5.19 30.97 -22.64
C ASN A 6 4.27 29.85 -22.10
N ASP A 7 4.31 29.64 -20.78
CA ASP A 7 3.61 28.57 -20.05
C ASP A 7 2.07 28.57 -20.20
N GLN A 8 1.48 29.61 -20.79
CA GLN A 8 0.03 29.72 -21.05
C GLN A 8 -0.40 29.35 -22.48
N ILE A 9 0.54 29.22 -23.43
CA ILE A 9 0.21 29.06 -24.87
C ILE A 9 0.15 27.57 -25.28
N GLY A 10 0.72 26.67 -24.47
CA GLY A 10 0.92 25.26 -24.85
C GLY A 10 -0.34 24.41 -25.04
N TYR A 11 -1.50 24.82 -24.50
CA TYR A 11 -2.75 24.07 -24.63
C TYR A 11 -3.37 24.18 -26.04
N ASP A 12 -3.24 25.34 -26.70
CA ASP A 12 -3.91 25.62 -27.98
C ASP A 12 -2.99 25.45 -29.20
N THR A 13 -1.68 25.45 -29.01
CA THR A 13 -0.75 25.29 -30.12
C THR A 13 -0.67 23.83 -30.55
N LYS A 14 -1.34 23.49 -31.67
CA LYS A 14 -1.27 22.18 -32.36
C LYS A 14 0.12 21.85 -32.95
N ILE A 15 1.19 22.49 -32.45
CA ILE A 15 2.55 22.37 -32.95
C ILE A 15 3.11 20.97 -32.72
N LEU A 16 2.98 20.42 -31.50
CA LEU A 16 3.51 19.08 -31.21
C LEU A 16 2.84 17.98 -32.06
N PRO A 17 1.49 17.95 -32.19
CA PRO A 17 0.84 17.06 -33.16
C PRO A 17 1.36 17.21 -34.59
N GLN A 18 1.50 18.45 -35.09
CA GLN A 18 2.03 18.71 -36.44
C GLN A 18 3.47 18.24 -36.63
N ILE A 19 4.31 18.37 -35.60
CA ILE A 19 5.68 17.84 -35.64
C ILE A 19 5.64 16.32 -35.75
N ILE A 20 4.80 15.64 -34.96
CA ILE A 20 4.66 14.19 -35.04
C ILE A 20 4.13 13.75 -36.42
N ASP A 21 3.14 14.45 -37.00
CA ASP A 21 2.63 14.17 -38.35
C ASP A 21 3.77 14.25 -39.40
N GLU A 22 4.61 15.29 -39.33
CA GLU A 22 5.72 15.47 -40.26
C GLU A 22 6.83 14.42 -40.04
N LEU A 23 7.11 14.03 -38.79
CA LEU A 23 8.08 12.98 -38.48
C LEU A 23 7.63 11.61 -38.98
N GLU A 24 6.35 11.25 -38.79
CA GLU A 24 5.76 10.02 -39.30
C GLU A 24 5.84 9.99 -40.84
N LYS A 25 5.48 11.09 -41.50
CA LYS A 25 5.59 11.22 -42.96
C LYS A 25 7.05 11.10 -43.45
N GLN A 26 7.99 11.74 -42.78
CA GLN A 26 9.42 11.62 -43.14
C GLN A 26 9.94 10.21 -42.93
N TYR A 27 9.47 9.51 -41.91
CA TYR A 27 9.83 8.12 -41.64
C TYR A 27 9.42 7.20 -42.80
N GLU A 28 8.19 7.35 -43.29
CA GLU A 28 7.68 6.61 -44.45
C GLU A 28 8.48 6.92 -45.72
N LEU A 29 8.76 8.21 -45.99
CA LEU A 29 9.50 8.64 -47.18
C LEU A 29 10.97 8.19 -47.19
N ASN A 30 11.59 8.06 -46.02
CA ASN A 30 13.00 7.66 -45.88
C ASN A 30 13.19 6.13 -45.76
N GLY A 31 12.19 5.34 -46.16
CA GLY A 31 12.28 3.88 -46.16
C GLY A 31 12.31 3.28 -44.76
N ASN A 32 11.50 3.83 -43.83
CA ASN A 32 11.40 3.38 -42.44
C ASN A 32 12.73 3.51 -41.67
N GLN A 33 13.47 4.59 -41.93
CA GLN A 33 14.68 4.92 -41.18
C GLN A 33 14.59 6.35 -40.64
N PHE A 34 14.67 6.46 -39.32
CA PHE A 34 14.83 7.74 -38.63
C PHE A 34 16.29 7.90 -38.19
N GLN A 35 17.00 8.90 -38.74
CA GLN A 35 18.41 9.12 -38.45
C GLN A 35 18.60 10.32 -37.51
N TRP A 36 19.55 10.18 -36.58
CA TRP A 36 20.07 11.30 -35.81
C TRP A 36 20.69 12.32 -36.77
N ARG A 37 20.24 13.57 -36.70
CA ARG A 37 20.79 14.68 -37.49
C ARG A 37 21.49 15.70 -36.61
N ASP A 38 20.98 15.89 -35.40
CA ASP A 38 21.51 16.82 -34.41
C ASP A 38 21.76 16.11 -33.06
N ILE A 39 22.70 16.63 -32.27
CA ILE A 39 22.97 16.10 -30.93
C ILE A 39 21.77 16.29 -29.98
N ASP A 40 20.96 17.32 -30.22
CA ASP A 40 19.78 17.66 -29.44
C ASP A 40 18.55 16.81 -29.80
N ASP A 41 18.61 16.00 -30.87
CA ASP A 41 17.53 15.06 -31.23
C ASP A 41 17.24 14.06 -30.10
N ARG A 42 18.24 13.82 -29.24
CA ARG A 42 18.14 12.99 -28.03
C ARG A 42 17.22 13.54 -26.95
N GLU A 43 16.88 14.83 -27.03
CA GLU A 43 15.97 15.47 -26.09
C GLU A 43 14.51 15.40 -26.58
N PHE A 44 14.29 15.05 -27.85
CA PHE A 44 13.00 15.20 -28.49
C PHE A 44 11.91 14.39 -27.79
N PHE A 45 12.09 13.07 -27.64
CA PHE A 45 11.03 12.21 -27.10
C PHE A 45 10.70 12.50 -25.64
N PHE A 46 11.73 12.77 -24.82
CA PHE A 46 11.54 13.18 -23.44
C PHE A 46 10.73 14.48 -23.34
N ASN A 47 11.12 15.51 -24.11
CA ASN A 47 10.42 16.79 -24.13
C ASN A 47 9.01 16.67 -24.72
N ALA A 48 8.85 15.92 -25.81
CA ALA A 48 7.57 15.67 -26.46
C ALA A 48 6.60 14.98 -25.49
N MET A 49 7.05 13.94 -24.77
CA MET A 49 6.23 13.26 -23.77
C MET A 49 5.84 14.19 -22.63
N PHE A 50 6.79 14.99 -22.11
CA PHE A 50 6.50 15.98 -21.08
C PHE A 50 5.46 17.01 -21.55
N LYS A 51 5.62 17.56 -22.76
CA LYS A 51 4.67 18.52 -23.33
C LYS A 51 3.30 17.88 -23.59
N ALA A 52 3.25 16.69 -24.16
CA ALA A 52 2.00 15.98 -24.42
C ALA A 52 1.22 15.69 -23.12
N THR A 53 1.92 15.38 -22.03
CA THR A 53 1.31 15.03 -20.75
C THR A 53 0.94 16.25 -19.90
N VAL A 54 1.83 17.24 -19.77
CA VAL A 54 1.63 18.41 -18.90
C VAL A 54 0.85 19.52 -19.61
N ASN A 55 1.22 19.82 -20.86
CA ASN A 55 0.68 20.93 -21.63
C ASN A 55 -0.50 20.54 -22.52
N CYS A 56 -0.53 19.36 -23.13
CA CYS A 56 -1.66 18.98 -23.99
C CYS A 56 -2.69 18.14 -23.24
N ARG A 57 -2.26 17.30 -22.30
CA ARG A 57 -3.07 16.26 -21.62
C ARG A 57 -3.80 15.35 -22.61
N ASP A 58 -3.11 15.00 -23.69
CA ASP A 58 -3.68 14.27 -24.82
C ASP A 58 -3.17 12.81 -24.82
N VAL A 59 -4.07 11.88 -24.49
CA VAL A 59 -3.78 10.44 -24.41
C VAL A 59 -3.41 9.87 -25.78
N ASP A 60 -4.09 10.30 -26.85
CA ASP A 60 -3.84 9.80 -28.20
C ASP A 60 -2.48 10.28 -28.71
N LEU A 61 -2.14 11.54 -28.46
CA LEU A 61 -0.82 12.09 -28.78
C LEU A 61 0.30 11.36 -28.02
N VAL A 62 0.11 11.09 -26.73
CA VAL A 62 1.07 10.30 -25.93
C VAL A 62 1.28 8.91 -26.53
N LYS A 63 0.20 8.21 -26.89
CA LYS A 63 0.28 6.89 -27.53
C LYS A 63 0.96 6.96 -28.90
N ARG A 64 0.72 8.00 -29.70
CA ARG A 64 1.40 8.23 -30.99
C ARG A 64 2.90 8.41 -30.81
N ILE A 65 3.31 9.29 -29.89
CA ILE A 65 4.72 9.52 -29.56
C ILE A 65 5.38 8.21 -29.12
N HIS A 66 4.72 7.44 -28.26
CA HIS A 66 5.25 6.16 -27.80
C HIS A 66 5.38 5.12 -28.91
N ARG A 67 4.35 4.95 -29.74
CA ARG A 67 4.43 4.04 -30.91
C ARG A 67 5.58 4.42 -31.85
N PHE A 68 5.76 5.71 -32.11
CA PHE A 68 6.85 6.19 -32.95
C PHE A 68 8.23 5.90 -32.33
N LEU A 69 8.39 6.08 -31.02
CA LEU A 69 9.62 5.71 -30.29
C LEU A 69 9.92 4.20 -30.36
N MET A 70 8.89 3.36 -30.30
CA MET A 70 9.05 1.89 -30.34
C MET A 70 9.29 1.37 -31.77
N THR A 71 9.26 2.23 -32.78
CA THR A 71 9.44 1.81 -34.17
C THR A 71 10.93 1.68 -34.53
N GLY A 72 11.32 0.55 -35.12
CA GLY A 72 12.68 0.34 -35.63
C GLY A 72 13.75 0.47 -34.54
N SER A 73 14.71 1.38 -34.74
CA SER A 73 15.79 1.65 -33.78
C SER A 73 15.62 2.96 -33.03
N ASN A 74 14.38 3.48 -32.95
CA ASN A 74 14.10 4.81 -32.40
C ASN A 74 14.28 4.89 -30.87
N SER A 75 14.33 3.77 -30.16
CA SER A 75 14.66 3.75 -28.72
C SER A 75 16.01 4.43 -28.42
N ARG A 76 16.95 4.44 -29.37
CA ARG A 76 18.25 5.12 -29.24
C ARG A 76 18.15 6.64 -29.04
N PHE A 77 17.01 7.25 -29.34
CA PHE A 77 16.78 8.68 -29.12
C PHE A 77 16.47 9.02 -27.64
N ILE A 78 16.45 8.03 -26.75
CA ILE A 78 16.48 8.23 -25.30
C ILE A 78 17.75 7.54 -24.76
N PRO A 79 18.93 8.16 -24.89
CA PRO A 79 20.19 7.50 -24.54
C PRO A 79 20.49 7.47 -23.03
N ASP A 80 19.74 8.23 -22.24
CA ASP A 80 20.00 8.46 -20.81
C ASP A 80 18.88 7.84 -19.96
N GLY A 81 19.27 6.99 -19.02
CA GLY A 81 18.34 6.33 -18.09
C GLY A 81 17.53 7.31 -17.24
N PHE A 82 18.07 8.50 -16.93
CA PHE A 82 17.29 9.54 -16.25
C PHE A 82 16.14 10.05 -17.13
N LYS A 83 16.39 10.28 -18.42
CA LYS A 83 15.36 10.73 -19.37
C LYS A 83 14.35 9.63 -19.67
N GLU A 84 14.81 8.39 -19.76
CA GLU A 84 13.93 7.23 -19.88
C GLU A 84 12.99 7.13 -18.68
N GLN A 85 13.53 7.27 -17.46
CA GLN A 85 12.75 7.30 -16.24
C GLN A 85 11.68 8.40 -16.27
N MET A 86 12.06 9.62 -16.64
CA MET A 86 11.13 10.75 -16.71
C MET A 86 10.11 10.60 -17.84
N TYR A 87 10.51 10.05 -18.99
CA TYR A 87 9.64 9.76 -20.12
C TYR A 87 8.48 8.83 -19.68
N TYR A 88 8.81 7.67 -19.13
CA TYR A 88 7.80 6.70 -18.69
C TYR A 88 7.01 7.20 -17.47
N THR A 89 7.64 7.93 -16.54
CA THR A 89 6.95 8.56 -15.41
C THR A 89 5.84 9.50 -15.90
N ASN A 90 6.14 10.39 -16.86
CA ASN A 90 5.15 11.33 -17.40
C ASN A 90 4.06 10.59 -18.18
N MET A 91 4.43 9.62 -19.00
CA MET A 91 3.50 8.80 -19.78
C MET A 91 2.49 8.11 -18.87
N PHE A 92 2.95 7.29 -17.91
CA PHE A 92 2.05 6.51 -17.06
C PHE A 92 1.19 7.37 -16.14
N ARG A 93 1.68 8.53 -15.66
CA ARG A 93 0.85 9.48 -14.90
C ARG A 93 -0.38 9.96 -15.68
N LEU A 94 -0.21 10.25 -16.97
CA LEU A 94 -1.35 10.65 -17.80
C LEU A 94 -2.27 9.46 -18.06
N LEU A 95 -1.69 8.31 -18.42
CA LEU A 95 -2.45 7.11 -18.77
C LEU A 95 -3.29 6.59 -17.60
N PHE A 96 -2.73 6.51 -16.39
CA PHE A 96 -3.48 6.10 -15.19
C PHE A 96 -4.64 7.05 -14.88
N ARG A 97 -4.57 8.31 -15.28
CA ARG A 97 -5.60 9.30 -14.99
C ARG A 97 -6.69 9.37 -16.06
N PHE A 98 -6.37 9.09 -17.31
CA PHE A 98 -7.24 9.43 -18.44
C PHE A 98 -7.46 8.31 -19.46
N ASP A 99 -6.83 7.14 -19.30
CA ASP A 99 -6.99 6.01 -20.22
C ASP A 99 -7.63 4.80 -19.52
N ILE A 100 -8.06 3.83 -20.33
CA ILE A 100 -8.78 2.63 -19.87
C ILE A 100 -7.83 1.44 -19.65
N PRO A 101 -8.16 0.50 -18.75
CA PRO A 101 -7.33 -0.66 -18.41
C PRO A 101 -6.87 -1.49 -19.61
N GLU A 102 -7.74 -1.66 -20.60
CA GLU A 102 -7.49 -2.45 -21.81
C GLU A 102 -6.29 -1.93 -22.62
N HIS A 103 -5.99 -0.63 -22.49
CA HIS A 103 -4.83 -0.02 -23.11
C HIS A 103 -3.64 0.06 -22.16
N VAL A 104 -3.88 0.39 -20.89
CA VAL A 104 -2.82 0.68 -19.93
C VAL A 104 -2.12 -0.58 -19.44
N ILE A 105 -2.87 -1.65 -19.13
CA ILE A 105 -2.30 -2.87 -18.55
C ILE A 105 -1.34 -3.58 -19.51
N PRO A 106 -1.69 -3.83 -20.79
CA PRO A 106 -0.74 -4.45 -21.72
C PRO A 106 0.52 -3.59 -21.92
N LEU A 107 0.35 -2.27 -21.97
CA LEU A 107 1.48 -1.35 -22.10
C LEU A 107 2.38 -1.40 -20.84
N TRP A 108 1.80 -1.33 -19.64
CA TRP A 108 2.53 -1.48 -18.38
C TRP A 108 3.36 -2.77 -18.35
N GLU A 109 2.75 -3.90 -18.69
CA GLU A 109 3.41 -5.22 -18.67
C GLU A 109 4.51 -5.38 -19.72
N SER A 110 4.39 -4.71 -20.86
CA SER A 110 5.43 -4.73 -21.90
C SER A 110 6.67 -3.91 -21.51
N VAL A 111 6.51 -2.92 -20.63
CA VAL A 111 7.58 -1.98 -20.26
C VAL A 111 8.16 -2.30 -18.88
N VAL A 112 7.36 -2.69 -17.90
CA VAL A 112 7.78 -2.98 -16.52
C VAL A 112 7.93 -4.50 -16.32
N PRO A 113 9.06 -5.01 -15.78
CA PRO A 113 10.23 -4.31 -15.27
C PRO A 113 11.37 -4.12 -16.29
N ASN A 114 11.18 -4.57 -17.53
CA ASN A 114 12.30 -4.82 -18.47
C ASN A 114 12.90 -3.55 -19.08
N ILE A 115 12.09 -2.51 -19.28
CA ILE A 115 12.48 -1.23 -19.88
C ILE A 115 12.41 -0.12 -18.84
N TYR A 116 11.41 -0.15 -17.97
CA TYR A 116 11.15 0.90 -16.99
C TYR A 116 11.14 0.35 -15.57
N SER A 117 11.90 1.01 -14.68
CA SER A 117 11.85 0.76 -13.24
C SER A 117 11.00 1.85 -12.59
N PRO A 118 9.73 1.58 -12.21
CA PRO A 118 8.85 2.61 -11.71
C PRO A 118 9.37 3.24 -10.41
N SER A 119 9.13 4.54 -10.25
CA SER A 119 9.32 5.17 -8.94
C SER A 119 8.16 4.81 -8.00
N ILE A 120 8.35 5.00 -6.70
CA ILE A 120 7.33 4.69 -5.72
C ILE A 120 5.99 5.41 -5.96
N ASN A 121 6.04 6.67 -6.35
CA ASN A 121 4.83 7.44 -6.62
C ASN A 121 4.04 6.84 -7.79
N ILE A 122 4.74 6.30 -8.78
CA ILE A 122 4.11 5.66 -9.96
C ILE A 122 3.46 4.32 -9.57
N ILE A 123 4.04 3.59 -8.63
CA ILE A 123 3.40 2.40 -8.08
C ILE A 123 2.13 2.74 -7.30
N GLU A 124 2.15 3.82 -6.53
CA GLU A 124 0.94 4.27 -5.83
C GLU A 124 -0.15 4.69 -6.81
N ASP A 125 0.21 5.48 -7.84
CA ASP A 125 -0.71 5.85 -8.92
C ASP A 125 -1.27 4.59 -9.61
N PHE A 126 -0.45 3.54 -9.78
CA PHE A 126 -0.88 2.27 -10.36
C PHE A 126 -1.81 1.46 -9.45
N ILE A 127 -1.53 1.40 -8.14
CA ILE A 127 -2.44 0.79 -7.14
C ILE A 127 -3.79 1.51 -7.15
N GLU A 128 -3.77 2.85 -7.23
CA GLU A 128 -4.99 3.66 -7.30
C GLU A 128 -5.75 3.42 -8.61
N PHE A 129 -5.06 3.37 -9.76
CA PHE A 129 -5.65 3.00 -11.05
C PHE A 129 -6.37 1.65 -10.99
N ILE A 130 -5.71 0.63 -10.44
CA ILE A 130 -6.29 -0.71 -10.26
C ILE A 130 -7.53 -0.67 -9.37
N SER A 131 -7.50 0.14 -8.30
CA SER A 131 -8.65 0.31 -7.39
C SER A 131 -9.83 1.00 -8.08
N ILE A 132 -9.59 2.08 -8.81
CA ILE A 132 -10.63 2.87 -9.49
C ILE A 132 -11.35 2.02 -10.55
N TRP A 133 -10.59 1.26 -11.32
CA TRP A 133 -11.12 0.41 -12.39
C TRP A 133 -11.57 -0.98 -11.92
N ASN A 134 -11.44 -1.28 -10.63
CA ASN A 134 -11.83 -2.55 -10.01
C ASN A 134 -11.27 -3.78 -10.74
N ILE A 135 -9.98 -3.76 -11.09
CA ILE A 135 -9.32 -4.82 -11.89
C ILE A 135 -8.98 -6.02 -10.99
N LYS A 136 -10.00 -6.76 -10.55
CA LYS A 136 -9.90 -7.81 -9.52
C LYS A 136 -8.87 -8.89 -9.82
N ASP A 137 -8.76 -9.30 -11.08
CA ASP A 137 -7.80 -10.31 -11.54
C ASP A 137 -6.35 -9.88 -11.30
N TYR A 138 -6.11 -8.58 -11.16
CA TYR A 138 -4.78 -8.02 -10.92
C TYR A 138 -4.42 -7.93 -9.44
N TYR A 139 -5.34 -8.07 -8.49
CA TYR A 139 -5.06 -7.73 -7.09
C TYR A 139 -4.01 -8.67 -6.47
N VAL A 140 -4.13 -9.97 -6.73
CA VAL A 140 -3.17 -10.97 -6.23
C VAL A 140 -1.88 -10.92 -7.03
N ARG A 141 -1.97 -10.70 -8.34
CA ARG A 141 -0.81 -10.54 -9.22
C ARG A 141 0.06 -9.34 -8.80
N LEU A 142 -0.57 -8.22 -8.45
CA LEU A 142 0.09 -7.00 -8.02
C LEU A 142 1.02 -7.23 -6.83
N TRP A 143 0.64 -8.10 -5.88
CA TRP A 143 1.53 -8.44 -4.77
C TRP A 143 2.85 -9.06 -5.25
N SER A 144 2.77 -10.00 -6.19
CA SER A 144 3.95 -10.62 -6.80
C SER A 144 4.81 -9.59 -7.55
N ASP A 145 4.18 -8.65 -8.25
CA ASP A 145 4.89 -7.58 -8.95
C ASP A 145 5.59 -6.62 -7.97
N LEU A 146 4.92 -6.25 -6.86
CA LEU A 146 5.52 -5.42 -5.80
C LEU A 146 6.72 -6.11 -5.14
N LEU A 147 6.67 -7.43 -4.99
CA LEU A 147 7.81 -8.23 -4.52
C LEU A 147 8.95 -8.24 -5.54
N LEU A 148 8.65 -8.54 -6.81
CA LEU A 148 9.62 -8.59 -7.90
C LEU A 148 10.36 -7.27 -8.09
N LEU A 149 9.64 -6.16 -7.97
CA LEU A 149 10.17 -4.81 -8.08
C LEU A 149 10.87 -4.31 -6.81
N GLY A 150 10.88 -5.10 -5.73
CA GLY A 150 11.57 -4.77 -4.48
C GLY A 150 10.89 -3.70 -3.62
N PHE A 151 9.63 -3.31 -3.90
CA PHE A 151 8.92 -2.29 -3.11
C PHE A 151 8.58 -2.75 -1.71
N ILE A 152 8.38 -4.06 -1.52
CA ILE A 152 8.11 -4.64 -0.20
C ILE A 152 9.39 -4.65 0.66
N ASP A 153 10.56 -4.87 0.06
CA ASP A 153 11.84 -4.91 0.78
C ASP A 153 12.44 -3.54 1.05
N ASN A 154 11.98 -2.52 0.33
CA ASN A 154 12.49 -1.17 0.48
C ASN A 154 12.09 -0.56 1.83
N ARG A 155 13.02 -0.57 2.78
CA ARG A 155 12.82 -0.17 4.18
C ARG A 155 12.32 1.26 4.37
N GLN A 156 12.54 2.16 3.42
CA GLN A 156 12.12 3.55 3.58
C GLN A 156 10.61 3.72 3.37
N ASN A 157 9.99 2.87 2.55
CA ASN A 157 8.62 3.11 2.09
C ASN A 157 7.72 1.87 2.06
N ASN A 158 8.24 0.69 2.41
CA ASN A 158 7.47 -0.55 2.39
C ASN A 158 6.16 -0.47 3.16
N ARG A 159 6.14 0.15 4.36
CA ARG A 159 4.89 0.34 5.13
C ARG A 159 3.83 1.05 4.31
N ARG A 160 4.19 2.18 3.67
CA ARG A 160 3.28 3.01 2.87
C ARG A 160 2.68 2.21 1.71
N ILE A 161 3.51 1.45 1.01
CA ILE A 161 3.06 0.63 -0.12
C ILE A 161 2.19 -0.55 0.34
N ILE A 162 2.59 -1.23 1.40
CA ILE A 162 1.82 -2.34 1.97
C ILE A 162 0.45 -1.83 2.45
N GLU A 163 0.38 -0.71 3.16
CA GLU A 163 -0.88 -0.11 3.61
C GLU A 163 -1.79 0.26 2.43
N ARG A 164 -1.25 0.89 1.38
CA ARG A 164 -2.00 1.20 0.14
C ARG A 164 -2.54 -0.06 -0.53
N TYR A 165 -1.69 -1.08 -0.65
CA TYR A 165 -2.06 -2.36 -1.24
C TYR A 165 -3.14 -3.10 -0.42
N LEU A 166 -3.01 -3.14 0.90
CA LEU A 166 -4.02 -3.78 1.75
C LEU A 166 -5.34 -2.99 1.78
N THR A 167 -5.28 -1.67 1.65
CA THR A 167 -6.49 -0.84 1.48
C THR A 167 -7.25 -1.23 0.22
N LEU A 168 -6.54 -1.48 -0.89
CA LEU A 168 -7.13 -2.02 -2.12
C LEU A 168 -7.84 -3.35 -1.82
N LEU A 169 -7.18 -4.31 -1.18
CA LEU A 169 -7.79 -5.62 -0.89
C LEU A 169 -9.07 -5.51 -0.05
N ILE A 170 -9.05 -4.65 0.97
CA ILE A 170 -10.16 -4.55 1.94
C ILE A 170 -11.35 -3.78 1.39
N ARG A 171 -11.11 -2.70 0.63
CA ARG A 171 -12.19 -1.94 -0.01
C ARG A 171 -13.04 -2.85 -0.90
N HIS A 172 -12.41 -3.81 -1.57
CA HIS A 172 -13.09 -4.72 -2.48
C HIS A 172 -13.57 -6.01 -1.79
N ASP A 173 -13.10 -6.34 -0.59
CA ASP A 173 -13.56 -7.52 0.18
C ASP A 173 -15.06 -7.45 0.55
N GLN A 174 -15.69 -6.28 0.43
CA GLN A 174 -17.11 -6.08 0.74
C GLN A 174 -18.06 -6.68 -0.31
N GLU A 175 -17.57 -7.13 -1.48
CA GLU A 175 -18.38 -7.65 -2.59
C GLU A 175 -18.27 -9.18 -2.75
N ASN A 176 -19.02 -9.99 -1.99
CA ASN A 176 -19.18 -11.45 -2.17
C ASN A 176 -17.98 -12.18 -2.82
N LEU A 177 -16.80 -12.15 -2.18
CA LEU A 177 -15.61 -12.81 -2.72
C LEU A 177 -15.75 -14.32 -2.74
N SER A 178 -15.11 -14.95 -3.73
CA SER A 178 -14.97 -16.41 -3.74
C SER A 178 -14.10 -16.86 -2.56
N ASN A 179 -14.40 -18.04 -2.01
CA ASN A 179 -13.60 -18.63 -0.94
C ASN A 179 -12.12 -18.83 -1.31
N GLU A 180 -11.82 -18.98 -2.60
CA GLU A 180 -10.45 -19.09 -3.08
C GLU A 180 -9.70 -17.76 -2.95
N LEU A 181 -10.32 -16.66 -3.37
CA LEU A 181 -9.72 -15.33 -3.32
C LEU A 181 -9.50 -14.87 -1.88
N ILE A 182 -10.44 -15.16 -0.97
CA ILE A 182 -10.29 -14.93 0.48
C ILE A 182 -9.04 -15.65 1.02
N LYS A 183 -8.81 -16.91 0.63
CA LYS A 183 -7.62 -17.66 1.02
C LYS A 183 -6.34 -17.05 0.46
N GLN A 184 -6.38 -16.56 -0.77
CA GLN A 184 -5.23 -15.89 -1.39
C GLN A 184 -4.88 -14.58 -0.64
N TYR A 185 -5.87 -13.77 -0.26
CA TYR A 185 -5.64 -12.54 0.51
C TYR A 185 -5.07 -12.83 1.90
N ALA A 186 -5.61 -13.83 2.59
CA ALA A 186 -5.05 -14.27 3.86
C ALA A 186 -3.62 -14.81 3.72
N ASN A 187 -3.31 -15.50 2.62
CA ASN A 187 -1.94 -15.93 2.34
C ASN A 187 -0.99 -14.75 2.17
N ILE A 188 -1.44 -13.65 1.55
CA ILE A 188 -0.64 -12.42 1.47
C ILE A 188 -0.40 -11.81 2.84
N ALA A 189 -1.43 -11.74 3.71
CA ALA A 189 -1.26 -11.31 5.09
C ALA A 189 -0.22 -12.17 5.83
N ARG A 190 -0.25 -13.50 5.67
CA ARG A 190 0.76 -14.40 6.25
C ARG A 190 2.16 -14.18 5.68
N GLN A 191 2.28 -13.90 4.37
CA GLN A 191 3.57 -13.55 3.77
C GLN A 191 4.14 -12.26 4.35
N ILE A 192 3.32 -11.25 4.59
CA ILE A 192 3.72 -10.00 5.25
C ILE A 192 4.25 -10.30 6.65
N LEU A 193 3.52 -11.07 7.45
CA LEU A 193 3.94 -11.45 8.81
C LEU A 193 5.21 -12.31 8.83
N LYS A 194 5.38 -13.20 7.87
CA LYS A 194 6.60 -14.00 7.72
C LYS A 194 7.80 -13.12 7.38
N ARG A 195 7.60 -12.10 6.55
CA ARG A 195 8.66 -11.20 6.09
C ARG A 195 9.02 -10.14 7.13
N PHE A 196 8.03 -9.71 7.90
CA PHE A 196 8.17 -8.76 8.99
C PHE A 196 7.60 -9.40 10.27
N PRO A 197 8.38 -10.18 11.02
CA PRO A 197 7.88 -10.78 12.25
C PRO A 197 7.61 -9.70 13.32
N LEU A 198 6.60 -9.94 14.16
CA LEU A 198 6.19 -9.02 15.24
C LEU A 198 7.27 -8.85 16.32
N ILE A 199 8.05 -9.90 16.56
CA ILE A 199 9.19 -9.94 17.46
C ILE A 199 10.41 -10.21 16.58
N SER A 200 11.42 -9.35 16.63
CA SER A 200 12.63 -9.62 15.84
C SER A 200 13.45 -10.71 16.54
N ASN A 201 14.10 -11.60 15.78
CA ASN A 201 15.02 -12.61 16.35
C ASN A 201 16.13 -11.96 17.21
N GLU A 202 16.42 -10.67 17.00
CA GLU A 202 17.34 -9.89 17.85
C GLU A 202 16.74 -9.56 19.22
N ASP A 203 15.42 -9.38 19.33
CA ASP A 203 14.74 -9.14 20.61
C ASP A 203 14.63 -10.44 21.42
N GLU A 204 14.48 -11.60 20.76
CA GLU A 204 14.62 -12.92 21.39
C GLU A 204 16.04 -13.16 21.88
N GLN A 205 17.06 -12.85 21.07
CA GLN A 205 18.46 -12.94 21.49
C GLN A 205 18.81 -11.96 22.59
N GLN A 206 18.27 -10.74 22.59
CA GLN A 206 18.47 -9.78 23.67
C GLN A 206 17.77 -10.20 24.95
N MET A 207 16.55 -10.72 24.89
CA MET A 207 15.88 -11.29 26.06
C MET A 207 16.64 -12.51 26.60
N GLN A 208 17.12 -13.40 25.73
CA GLN A 208 17.90 -14.57 26.11
C GLN A 208 19.25 -14.17 26.72
N ASN A 209 19.96 -13.22 26.12
CA ASN A 209 21.21 -12.67 26.66
C ASN A 209 20.98 -11.95 28.00
N THR A 210 19.86 -11.26 28.19
CA THR A 210 19.53 -10.62 29.48
C THR A 210 19.26 -11.66 30.57
N ILE A 211 18.65 -12.80 30.21
CA ILE A 211 18.43 -13.95 31.10
C ILE A 211 19.76 -14.64 31.44
N ASP A 212 20.66 -14.77 30.47
CA ASP A 212 21.97 -15.41 30.64
C ASP A 212 22.95 -14.48 31.41
N GLU A 213 22.90 -13.15 31.21
CA GLU A 213 23.68 -12.15 31.95
C GLU A 213 23.26 -12.04 33.43
N GLN A 214 21.96 -12.20 33.72
CA GLN A 214 21.45 -12.30 35.09
C GLN A 214 21.90 -13.59 35.81
N GLN A 215 22.31 -14.61 35.05
CA GLN A 215 22.87 -15.85 35.60
C GLN A 215 24.41 -15.84 35.72
N GLN A 216 25.12 -14.85 35.14
CA GLN A 216 26.59 -14.83 35.09
C GLN A 216 27.26 -13.56 35.66
N SER A 217 26.59 -12.80 36.50
CA SER A 217 27.16 -11.55 37.05
C SER A 217 28.22 -11.77 38.15
N GLN A 218 29.47 -12.02 37.74
CA GLN A 218 30.70 -11.50 38.36
C GLN A 218 31.77 -11.37 37.26
N GLU A 219 32.00 -10.15 36.71
CA GLU A 219 33.35 -9.65 36.37
C GLU A 219 33.31 -8.23 35.71
N THR A 220 33.90 -7.29 36.45
CA THR A 220 34.64 -6.05 36.11
C THR A 220 34.15 -5.05 35.02
N ASP A 221 33.90 -3.83 35.52
CA ASP A 221 33.35 -2.63 34.85
C ASP A 221 34.23 -1.94 33.79
N GLU A 222 35.46 -2.39 33.52
CA GLU A 222 36.39 -1.61 32.67
C GLU A 222 36.45 -2.06 31.19
N GLN A 223 35.84 -3.19 30.83
CA GLN A 223 35.76 -3.63 29.42
C GLN A 223 34.42 -3.33 28.71
N GLN A 224 33.40 -2.86 29.44
CA GLN A 224 32.07 -2.57 28.87
C GLN A 224 31.98 -1.21 28.15
N GLN A 225 32.84 -0.23 28.47
CA GLN A 225 32.74 1.12 27.89
C GLN A 225 33.38 1.28 26.50
N GLN A 226 34.20 0.33 26.05
CA GLN A 226 34.78 0.36 24.70
C GLN A 226 34.05 -0.52 23.68
N ARG A 227 33.22 -1.50 24.10
CA ARG A 227 32.37 -2.29 23.18
C ARG A 227 31.05 -1.60 22.82
N THR A 228 30.54 -0.70 23.67
CA THR A 228 29.29 0.04 23.42
C THR A 228 29.39 1.09 22.30
N LYS A 229 30.60 1.41 21.81
CA LYS A 229 30.81 2.39 20.73
C LYS A 229 30.92 1.78 19.32
N GLN A 230 30.81 0.45 19.16
CA GLN A 230 30.83 -0.21 17.84
C GLN A 230 29.59 -1.09 17.56
N LEU A 231 28.50 -0.92 18.31
CA LEU A 231 27.25 -1.63 18.04
C LEU A 231 26.29 -0.78 17.19
N LYS A 232 26.19 -1.22 15.92
CA LYS A 232 25.06 -1.05 14.99
C LYS A 232 24.75 0.39 14.56
N GLN A 233 25.09 0.69 13.30
CA GLN A 233 24.29 1.61 12.49
C GLN A 233 22.81 1.17 12.63
N PHE A 234 22.02 1.91 13.42
CA PHE A 234 20.62 1.64 13.67
C PHE A 234 19.84 1.75 12.36
N GLN A 235 19.65 0.64 11.67
CA GLN A 235 18.68 0.56 10.58
C GLN A 235 17.28 0.50 11.20
N PRO A 236 16.32 1.34 10.79
CA PRO A 236 15.00 1.33 11.39
C PRO A 236 14.31 -0.01 11.12
N LYS A 237 13.84 -0.66 12.20
CA LYS A 237 12.98 -1.85 12.20
C LYS A 237 11.70 -1.54 11.41
N PHE A 238 11.10 -2.54 10.76
CA PHE A 238 9.77 -2.37 10.15
C PHE A 238 8.77 -1.91 11.22
N GLN A 239 8.10 -0.78 10.99
CA GLN A 239 7.19 -0.20 11.98
C GLN A 239 5.75 -0.50 11.61
N TYR A 240 5.09 -1.30 12.44
CA TYR A 240 3.65 -1.47 12.35
C TYR A 240 2.92 -0.17 12.69
N SER A 241 1.78 0.05 12.04
CA SER A 241 0.79 1.05 12.43
C SER A 241 -0.48 0.34 12.88
N GLY A 242 -1.34 1.01 13.65
CA GLY A 242 -2.66 0.46 13.97
C GLY A 242 -3.46 0.16 12.71
N GLN A 243 -3.35 0.99 11.67
CA GLN A 243 -4.01 0.75 10.38
C GLN A 243 -3.54 -0.54 9.71
N LEU A 244 -2.23 -0.76 9.62
CA LEU A 244 -1.65 -1.95 9.02
C LEU A 244 -2.06 -3.21 9.80
N LEU A 245 -1.97 -3.18 11.13
CA LEU A 245 -2.41 -4.29 11.98
C LEU A 245 -3.89 -4.58 11.79
N SER A 246 -4.71 -3.54 11.68
CA SER A 246 -6.15 -3.70 11.45
C SER A 246 -6.44 -4.44 10.14
N TYR A 247 -5.71 -4.09 9.09
CA TYR A 247 -5.86 -4.74 7.79
C TYR A 247 -5.45 -6.22 7.84
N LEU A 248 -4.34 -6.53 8.51
CA LEU A 248 -3.88 -7.91 8.66
C LEU A 248 -4.85 -8.75 9.50
N ILE A 249 -5.31 -8.21 10.63
CA ILE A 249 -6.33 -8.86 11.48
C ILE A 249 -7.59 -9.13 10.66
N TYR A 250 -8.10 -8.12 9.96
CA TYR A 250 -9.30 -8.25 9.16
C TYR A 250 -9.18 -9.34 8.08
N LEU A 251 -8.06 -9.43 7.36
CA LEU A 251 -7.90 -10.46 6.32
C LEU A 251 -7.79 -11.88 6.91
N LEU A 252 -7.17 -12.02 8.08
CA LEU A 252 -7.00 -13.31 8.75
C LEU A 252 -8.29 -13.83 9.39
N THR A 253 -9.14 -12.94 9.91
CA THR A 253 -10.44 -13.34 10.46
C THR A 253 -11.37 -13.92 9.39
N ARG A 254 -11.22 -13.54 8.12
CA ARG A 254 -12.01 -14.09 6.98
C ARG A 254 -11.73 -15.56 6.72
N VAL A 255 -10.55 -16.05 7.07
CA VAL A 255 -10.17 -17.47 6.96
C VAL A 255 -10.21 -18.20 8.30
N ASP A 256 -10.87 -17.62 9.31
CA ASP A 256 -11.03 -18.23 10.64
C ASP A 256 -9.71 -18.46 11.40
N ASP A 257 -8.67 -17.68 11.08
CA ASP A 257 -7.34 -17.78 11.70
C ASP A 257 -7.30 -16.97 13.01
N PHE A 258 -7.93 -17.52 14.04
CA PHE A 258 -8.12 -16.84 15.33
C PHE A 258 -6.80 -16.55 16.04
N ASP A 259 -5.93 -17.55 16.18
CA ASP A 259 -4.69 -17.43 16.96
C ASP A 259 -3.78 -16.33 16.42
N THR A 260 -3.59 -16.27 15.09
CA THR A 260 -2.77 -15.23 14.46
C THR A 260 -3.42 -13.85 14.58
N SER A 261 -4.75 -13.77 14.39
CA SER A 261 -5.50 -12.53 14.51
C SER A 261 -5.44 -11.96 15.94
N TRP A 262 -5.55 -12.84 16.94
CA TRP A 262 -5.45 -12.46 18.34
C TRP A 262 -4.03 -12.05 18.73
N SER A 263 -3.00 -12.77 18.26
CA SER A 263 -1.59 -12.41 18.50
C SER A 263 -1.26 -11.00 17.98
N LEU A 264 -1.82 -10.61 16.84
CA LEU A 264 -1.68 -9.24 16.30
C LEU A 264 -2.37 -8.19 17.18
N TYR A 265 -3.54 -8.53 17.71
CA TYR A 265 -4.27 -7.66 18.63
C TYR A 265 -3.52 -7.49 19.97
N GLU A 266 -2.95 -8.56 20.52
CA GLU A 266 -2.09 -8.50 21.70
C GLU A 266 -0.85 -7.66 21.47
N TYR A 267 -0.19 -7.83 20.31
CA TYR A 267 0.93 -6.98 19.91
C TYR A 267 0.53 -5.50 19.88
N TYR A 268 -0.65 -5.17 19.35
CA TYR A 268 -1.18 -3.80 19.40
C TYR A 268 -1.35 -3.32 20.84
N LEU A 269 -1.96 -4.11 21.72
CA LEU A 269 -2.18 -3.71 23.12
C LEU A 269 -0.87 -3.43 23.86
N LEU A 270 0.17 -4.24 23.62
CA LEU A 270 1.49 -4.07 24.21
C LEU A 270 2.20 -2.81 23.71
N ASN A 271 1.96 -2.42 22.45
CA ASN A 271 2.68 -1.32 21.78
C ASN A 271 1.82 -0.08 21.50
N LYS A 272 0.59 -0.01 22.04
CA LYS A 272 -0.41 1.03 21.71
C LYS A 272 0.06 2.48 21.90
N ASN A 273 1.04 2.70 22.77
CA ASN A 273 1.59 4.03 23.05
C ASN A 273 2.63 4.48 21.99
N ILE A 274 3.13 3.54 21.19
CA ILE A 274 4.19 3.76 20.19
C ILE A 274 3.60 3.72 18.77
N LEU A 275 2.56 2.90 18.57
CA LEU A 275 1.94 2.69 17.27
C LEU A 275 1.18 3.94 16.81
N ILE A 276 1.33 4.25 15.52
CA ILE A 276 0.62 5.34 14.86
C ILE A 276 -0.79 4.86 14.51
N ASN A 277 -1.81 5.65 14.88
CA ASN A 277 -3.24 5.38 14.70
C ASN A 277 -3.79 4.20 15.53
N PRO A 278 -5.06 4.26 15.96
CA PRO A 278 -5.73 3.13 16.61
C PRO A 278 -6.07 2.01 15.60
N LEU A 279 -6.51 0.87 16.13
CA LEU A 279 -7.11 -0.20 15.29
C LEU A 279 -8.46 0.24 14.74
N ASN A 280 -8.76 -0.04 13.48
CA ASN A 280 -10.03 0.34 12.87
C ASN A 280 -11.23 -0.46 13.41
N ASP A 281 -12.42 0.12 13.31
CA ASP A 281 -13.68 -0.45 13.77
C ASP A 281 -14.04 -1.75 13.04
N ILE A 282 -13.80 -1.81 11.72
CA ILE A 282 -14.07 -2.98 10.89
C ILE A 282 -13.29 -4.21 11.37
N CYS A 283 -12.00 -4.07 11.70
CA CYS A 283 -11.20 -5.20 12.19
C CYS A 283 -11.63 -5.62 13.59
N LEU A 284 -11.96 -4.67 14.47
CA LEU A 284 -12.42 -4.98 15.83
C LEU A 284 -13.76 -5.72 15.79
N MET A 285 -14.70 -5.29 14.94
CA MET A 285 -15.98 -6.00 14.74
C MET A 285 -15.78 -7.40 14.15
N SER A 286 -14.85 -7.54 13.22
CA SER A 286 -14.51 -8.84 12.63
C SER A 286 -13.90 -9.80 13.66
N LEU A 287 -12.94 -9.31 14.46
CA LEU A 287 -12.30 -10.06 15.53
C LEU A 287 -13.27 -10.40 16.67
N LEU A 288 -14.22 -9.50 16.99
CA LEU A 288 -15.29 -9.75 17.94
C LEU A 288 -16.17 -10.92 17.49
N THR A 289 -16.62 -10.87 16.23
CA THR A 289 -17.42 -11.95 15.63
C THR A 289 -16.68 -13.29 15.72
N LEU A 290 -15.39 -13.29 15.42
CA LEU A 290 -14.54 -14.47 15.50
C LEU A 290 -14.38 -14.96 16.95
N SER A 291 -14.15 -14.06 17.90
CA SER A 291 -14.03 -14.39 19.33
C SER A 291 -15.29 -15.04 19.89
N ILE A 292 -16.47 -14.54 19.50
CA ILE A 292 -17.76 -15.12 19.87
C ILE A 292 -17.92 -16.51 19.25
N LYS A 293 -17.57 -16.67 17.96
CA LYS A 293 -17.66 -17.95 17.25
C LYS A 293 -16.81 -19.04 17.91
N HIS A 294 -15.61 -18.70 18.39
CA HIS A 294 -14.72 -19.61 19.12
C HIS A 294 -15.00 -19.68 20.64
N ASN A 295 -16.06 -19.02 21.11
CA ASN A 295 -16.47 -18.99 22.53
C ASN A 295 -15.42 -18.40 23.50
N HIS A 296 -14.58 -17.47 23.02
CA HIS A 296 -13.65 -16.69 23.83
C HIS A 296 -14.31 -15.40 24.33
N ILE A 297 -15.19 -15.52 25.33
CA ILE A 297 -16.00 -14.40 25.83
C ILE A 297 -15.16 -13.30 26.47
N ASP A 298 -14.11 -13.63 27.20
CA ASP A 298 -13.19 -12.63 27.77
C ASP A 298 -12.54 -11.77 26.69
N HIS A 299 -12.14 -12.39 25.58
CA HIS A 299 -11.56 -11.69 24.42
C HIS A 299 -12.60 -10.78 23.78
N ALA A 300 -13.83 -11.27 23.59
CA ALA A 300 -14.94 -10.49 23.06
C ALA A 300 -15.24 -9.25 23.93
N LEU A 301 -15.28 -9.41 25.26
CA LEU A 301 -15.47 -8.31 26.20
C LEU A 301 -14.34 -7.28 26.11
N ASN A 302 -13.08 -7.72 26.04
CA ASN A 302 -11.93 -6.83 25.87
C ASN A 302 -12.02 -6.01 24.57
N ILE A 303 -12.50 -6.61 23.48
CA ILE A 303 -12.69 -5.91 22.21
C ILE A 303 -13.78 -4.84 22.34
N VAL A 304 -14.93 -5.18 22.94
CA VAL A 304 -16.03 -4.21 23.17
C VAL A 304 -15.56 -3.03 24.03
N GLU A 305 -14.74 -3.28 25.05
CA GLU A 305 -14.12 -2.22 25.85
C GLU A 305 -13.24 -1.31 25.00
N LYS A 306 -12.46 -1.86 24.06
CA LYS A 306 -11.65 -1.04 23.14
C LYS A 306 -12.48 -0.25 22.13
N ILE A 307 -13.55 -0.84 21.61
CA ILE A 307 -14.50 -0.12 20.75
C ILE A 307 -15.08 1.09 21.51
N ASN A 308 -15.42 0.92 22.80
CA ASN A 308 -15.87 2.02 23.66
C ASN A 308 -14.75 3.03 23.96
N GLU A 309 -13.53 2.59 24.27
CA GLU A 309 -12.36 3.46 24.52
C GLU A 309 -12.03 4.35 23.32
N PHE A 310 -12.16 3.83 22.10
CA PHE A 310 -11.96 4.58 20.86
C PHE A 310 -13.18 5.40 20.41
N ASN A 311 -14.30 5.32 21.14
CA ASN A 311 -15.58 5.98 20.81
C ASN A 311 -16.08 5.65 19.39
N TYR A 312 -15.98 4.38 18.98
CA TYR A 312 -16.48 3.97 17.67
C TYR A 312 -18.00 3.83 17.64
N GLU A 313 -18.61 4.28 16.54
CA GLU A 313 -20.07 4.26 16.33
C GLU A 313 -20.64 2.85 16.32
N CYS A 314 -19.82 1.84 16.00
CA CYS A 314 -20.21 0.43 15.98
C CYS A 314 -20.42 -0.19 17.37
N LEU A 315 -20.22 0.56 18.47
CA LEU A 315 -20.39 0.06 19.84
C LEU A 315 -21.76 -0.56 20.09
N SER A 316 -22.84 0.05 19.59
CA SER A 316 -24.19 -0.49 19.75
C SER A 316 -24.33 -1.86 19.08
N ASN A 317 -23.79 -2.02 17.88
CA ASN A 317 -23.77 -3.29 17.15
C ASN A 317 -22.90 -4.33 17.86
N ALA A 318 -21.75 -3.91 18.42
CA ALA A 318 -20.85 -4.78 19.18
C ALA A 318 -21.53 -5.34 20.44
N LEU A 319 -22.22 -4.47 21.19
CA LEU A 319 -22.98 -4.84 22.39
C LEU A 319 -24.13 -5.78 22.07
N ASP A 320 -24.89 -5.51 21.00
CA ASP A 320 -26.01 -6.35 20.57
C ASP A 320 -25.52 -7.73 20.10
N LEU A 321 -24.44 -7.77 19.31
CA LEU A 321 -23.83 -9.01 18.85
C LEU A 321 -23.39 -9.90 20.03
N LEU A 322 -22.69 -9.33 21.00
CA LEU A 322 -22.21 -10.05 22.17
C LEU A 322 -23.35 -10.51 23.09
N ASN A 323 -24.41 -9.71 23.26
CA ASN A 323 -25.58 -10.10 24.05
C ASN A 323 -26.37 -11.25 23.42
N ARG A 324 -26.49 -11.27 22.08
CA ARG A 324 -27.29 -12.28 21.37
C ARG A 324 -26.55 -13.60 21.19
N HIS A 325 -25.26 -13.53 20.90
CA HIS A 325 -24.49 -14.70 20.46
C HIS A 325 -23.42 -15.12 21.46
N GLY A 326 -23.06 -14.28 22.43
CA GLY A 326 -22.14 -14.63 23.50
C GLY A 326 -22.81 -15.51 24.56
N ASN A 327 -22.15 -16.59 24.94
CA ASN A 327 -22.57 -17.41 26.08
C ASN A 327 -22.13 -16.76 27.40
N LEU A 328 -22.76 -15.62 27.74
CA LEU A 328 -22.35 -14.76 28.85
C LEU A 328 -22.83 -15.29 30.20
N ASP A 329 -21.90 -15.44 31.15
CA ASP A 329 -22.23 -15.74 32.53
C ASP A 329 -22.75 -14.49 33.28
N HIS A 330 -23.04 -14.62 34.58
CA HIS A 330 -23.53 -13.49 35.37
C HIS A 330 -22.50 -12.36 35.52
N LYS A 331 -21.21 -12.69 35.67
CA LYS A 331 -20.11 -11.73 35.83
C LYS A 331 -19.86 -10.97 34.52
N ASP A 332 -19.91 -11.67 33.39
CA ASP A 332 -19.78 -11.10 32.06
C ASP A 332 -20.89 -10.08 31.78
N ARG A 333 -22.14 -10.41 32.14
CA ARG A 333 -23.28 -9.50 32.02
C ARG A 333 -23.12 -8.25 32.89
N GLN A 334 -22.54 -8.38 34.08
CA GLN A 334 -22.24 -7.22 34.94
C GLN A 334 -21.17 -6.32 34.31
N ARG A 335 -20.10 -6.92 33.76
CA ARG A 335 -19.04 -6.20 33.05
C ARG A 335 -19.61 -5.46 31.84
N LEU A 336 -20.43 -6.12 31.02
CA LEU A 336 -21.07 -5.54 29.86
C LEU A 336 -22.00 -4.35 30.21
N ARG A 337 -22.79 -4.48 31.29
CA ARG A 337 -23.60 -3.36 31.81
C ARG A 337 -22.76 -2.17 32.25
N THR A 338 -21.58 -2.42 32.81
CA THR A 338 -20.65 -1.35 33.22
C THR A 338 -20.12 -0.61 32.00
N ILE A 339 -19.76 -1.33 30.93
CA ILE A 339 -19.35 -0.73 29.65
C ILE A 339 -20.47 0.14 29.08
N GLN A 340 -21.71 -0.39 29.06
CA GLN A 340 -22.87 0.33 28.54
C GLN A 340 -23.15 1.63 29.30
N LYS A 341 -23.08 1.61 30.64
CA LYS A 341 -23.25 2.81 31.47
C LYS A 341 -22.15 3.86 31.28
N ASN A 342 -20.93 3.40 31.03
CA ASN A 342 -19.77 4.28 30.80
C ASN A 342 -19.73 4.84 29.38
N SER A 343 -20.56 4.34 28.47
CA SER A 343 -20.63 4.82 27.09
C SER A 343 -21.46 6.11 26.99
N SER A 344 -21.03 7.03 26.13
CA SER A 344 -21.74 8.29 25.83
C SER A 344 -23.13 8.11 25.18
N LEU A 345 -23.57 6.87 24.94
CA LEU A 345 -24.89 6.52 24.42
C LEU A 345 -26.03 6.91 25.37
N GLU A 346 -25.81 6.95 26.69
CA GLU A 346 -26.82 7.44 27.64
C GLU A 346 -27.03 8.96 27.54
N SER A 347 -25.99 9.74 27.22
CA SER A 347 -26.12 11.19 27.00
C SER A 347 -26.89 11.56 25.72
N ALA A 348 -26.94 10.70 24.70
CA ALA A 348 -27.67 10.98 23.46
C ALA A 348 -29.17 10.65 23.55
N HIS A 349 -29.56 9.67 24.38
CA HIS A 349 -30.98 9.35 24.59
C HIS A 349 -31.72 10.34 25.51
N LEU A 350 -31.00 11.11 26.33
CA LEU A 350 -31.58 12.18 27.15
C LEU A 350 -31.81 13.50 26.40
N VAL A 351 -31.13 13.73 25.26
CA VAL A 351 -31.32 14.95 24.44
C VAL A 351 -32.48 14.83 23.43
N LYS A 352 -33.01 13.63 23.20
CA LYS A 352 -34.23 13.42 22.37
C LYS A 352 -35.54 13.41 23.16
N LEU A 353 -35.51 13.73 24.46
CA LEU A 353 -36.69 13.81 25.34
C LEU A 353 -36.83 15.17 26.05
N VAL A 354 -36.24 16.22 25.50
CA VAL A 354 -36.54 17.63 25.80
C VAL A 354 -36.88 18.31 24.49
#